data_AF-A0A6A5HPJ4-F1
#
_entry.id   AF-A0A6A5HPJ4-F1
#
_cell.length_a   1.000
_cell.length_b   1.000
_cell.length_c   1.000
_cell.angle_alpha   90.00
_cell.angle_beta   90.00
_cell.angle_gamma   90.00
#
_symmetry.space_group_name_H-M   'P 1'
#
loop_
_entity.id
_entity.type
_entity.pdbx_description
1 polymer ?
#
loop_
_entity_poly.entity_id
_entity_poly.type
_entity_poly.pdbx_seq_one_letter_code
_entity_poly.pdbx_strand_id
1 'polypeptide(L)'
;MTMSLENRIRKGLEFDDDTYYSLSHVYTSLVAQVHSVVVTQKGFQYLRVWRARCFGPAKFSEEREERIFRITQEIFKSYLVPPDPRIGKAIEYFGKEYLLEIAVYDNHQEVIKTVNSGDFILLSNVHIGSKEKAITLSIHGGGFASYNREITPIPTDFSDPKMRLFRKRCRRMLEQVTNYENFEEFIEHEELDDENDNLVSEPYKNIMIGDEIAVNYFPKSSQCSYYFLTHIHPEYLRDLDLTADRTVFCSETTSDILPEIMGIDSKNVPANSIFPMRLNHPYSFEEFQATMIDSNHCPGSVMILFEGELIQKHAGGPVLCTGDFRADKTFLSELKSGPSRFLSELKLARIHMDNTYFSLDQNILQLDHARDLLIQNIESRHPDKNIIIPLHRLGRESLIESIVQALNEPILMFKARLEIARILNAEHSAVRKNTIRNIEIVEKDTWDYSVPENSVVINISMNDCIVESQQEQLNIHEFVTTDDQGTSESLEVVAANPDFQETSKSLEVAEIEMKGSLATKPPNLLEETSDTGFCEESGSVQMEPPRKKGKFQNLQEKIMHI
;
A
#
# COMPACT_ATOMS: atom_id res chain seq x y z
N MET A 1 -15.44 22.72 46.22
CA MET A 1 -16.28 21.51 46.18
C MET A 1 -15.90 20.73 44.94
N THR A 2 -15.38 19.51 45.11
CA THR A 2 -15.14 18.58 44.01
C THR A 2 -16.47 18.25 43.33
N MET A 3 -16.54 18.35 42.00
CA MET A 3 -17.75 17.95 41.25
C MET A 3 -18.06 16.47 41.54
N SER A 4 -19.34 16.14 41.74
CA SER A 4 -19.77 14.75 41.88
C SER A 4 -19.37 13.94 40.64
N LEU A 5 -19.15 12.62 40.83
CA LEU A 5 -18.80 11.72 39.73
C LEU A 5 -19.82 11.82 38.58
N GLU A 6 -21.11 11.89 38.89
CA GLU A 6 -22.16 12.04 37.88
C GLU A 6 -21.98 13.30 37.01
N ASN A 7 -21.67 14.44 37.63
CA ASN A 7 -21.49 15.69 36.90
C ASN A 7 -20.20 15.69 36.07
N ARG A 8 -19.17 14.97 36.53
CA ARG A 8 -17.94 14.77 35.74
C ARG A 8 -18.20 13.87 34.52
N ILE A 9 -18.99 12.81 34.68
CA ILE A 9 -19.42 11.95 33.56
C ILE A 9 -20.23 12.77 32.55
N ARG A 10 -21.20 13.58 33.01
CA ARG A 10 -21.99 14.48 32.14
C ARG A 10 -21.09 15.44 31.35
N LYS A 11 -20.07 16.00 31.99
CA LYS A 11 -19.07 16.85 31.32
C LYS A 11 -18.25 16.08 30.28
N GLY A 12 -17.82 14.86 30.58
CA GLY A 12 -17.10 14.02 29.60
C GLY A 12 -17.96 13.55 28.42
N LEU A 13 -19.29 13.48 28.60
CA LEU A 13 -20.24 13.23 27.52
C LEU A 13 -20.44 14.43 26.59
N GLU A 14 -20.00 15.62 26.99
CA GLU A 14 -20.02 16.85 26.18
C GLU A 14 -18.75 17.05 25.36
N PHE A 15 -17.81 16.10 25.43
CA PHE A 15 -16.62 16.10 24.59
C PHE A 15 -17.00 16.18 23.11
N ASP A 16 -16.45 17.19 22.44
CA ASP A 16 -16.64 17.45 21.03
C ASP A 16 -15.59 16.71 20.21
N ASP A 17 -16.04 15.65 19.54
CA ASP A 17 -15.18 14.82 18.72
C ASP A 17 -14.60 15.64 17.53
N ASP A 18 -15.27 16.69 17.05
CA ASP A 18 -14.86 17.47 15.86
C ASP A 18 -13.81 18.54 16.12
N THR A 19 -13.49 18.87 17.37
CA THR A 19 -12.57 19.99 17.68
C THR A 19 -11.36 19.59 18.50
N TYR A 20 -11.28 18.36 19.00
CA TYR A 20 -10.20 17.96 19.91
C TYR A 20 -8.78 18.02 19.28
N TYR A 21 -8.65 17.74 17.99
CA TYR A 21 -7.38 17.68 17.25
C TYR A 21 -6.79 19.06 16.95
N SER A 22 -7.58 20.13 17.03
CA SER A 22 -7.11 21.52 16.85
C SER A 22 -6.63 22.15 18.16
N LEU A 23 -6.72 21.42 19.28
CA LEU A 23 -6.36 21.89 20.61
C LEU A 23 -4.96 21.38 21.00
N SER A 24 -3.97 22.27 21.04
CA SER A 24 -2.65 21.99 21.62
C SER A 24 -2.53 22.59 23.03
N HIS A 25 -1.88 21.87 23.96
CA HIS A 25 -1.67 22.31 25.35
C HIS A 25 -2.97 22.52 26.16
N VAL A 26 -3.99 21.71 25.90
CA VAL A 26 -5.29 21.78 26.58
C VAL A 26 -5.52 20.51 27.43
N TYR A 27 -6.30 20.66 28.50
CA TYR A 27 -6.82 19.55 29.29
C TYR A 27 -8.27 19.30 28.92
N THR A 28 -8.59 18.07 28.56
CA THR A 28 -9.95 17.70 28.17
C THR A 28 -10.45 16.51 28.97
N SER A 29 -11.76 16.41 29.14
CA SER A 29 -12.40 15.24 29.75
C SER A 29 -13.32 14.59 28.74
N LEU A 30 -13.26 13.26 28.63
CA LEU A 30 -14.08 12.51 27.69
C LEU A 30 -14.58 11.20 28.30
N VAL A 31 -15.75 10.75 27.84
CA VAL A 31 -16.25 9.40 28.08
C VAL A 31 -15.95 8.53 26.87
N ALA A 32 -15.35 7.36 27.05
CA ALA A 32 -15.03 6.46 25.94
C ALA A 32 -15.29 5.00 26.32
N GLN A 33 -15.30 4.13 25.32
CA GLN A 33 -15.32 2.68 25.52
C GLN A 33 -13.89 2.14 25.35
N VAL A 34 -13.46 1.26 26.26
CA VAL A 34 -12.13 0.64 26.22
C VAL A 34 -12.04 -0.27 25.00
N HIS A 35 -10.96 -0.12 24.25
CA HIS A 35 -10.55 -1.07 23.21
C HIS A 35 -9.53 -2.04 23.79
N SER A 36 -8.36 -1.57 24.20
CA SER A 36 -7.30 -2.42 24.77
C SER A 36 -6.36 -1.63 25.68
N VAL A 37 -5.55 -2.35 26.45
CA VAL A 37 -4.42 -1.79 27.19
C VAL A 37 -3.16 -2.50 26.74
N VAL A 38 -2.23 -1.74 26.18
CA VAL A 38 -0.99 -2.24 25.55
C VAL A 38 0.21 -1.87 26.41
N VAL A 39 1.13 -2.82 26.56
CA VAL A 39 2.49 -2.61 27.05
C VAL A 39 3.42 -2.62 25.85
N THR A 40 4.29 -1.62 25.76
CA THR A 40 5.31 -1.57 24.71
C THR A 40 6.57 -2.32 25.11
N GLN A 41 7.44 -2.65 24.16
CA GLN A 41 8.76 -3.28 24.41
C GLN A 41 9.62 -2.47 25.40
N LYS A 42 9.46 -1.14 25.42
CA LYS A 42 10.14 -0.23 26.38
C LYS A 42 9.43 -0.11 27.73
N GLY A 43 8.38 -0.89 27.96
CA GLY A 43 7.60 -0.92 29.21
C GLY A 43 6.59 0.23 29.38
N PHE A 44 6.35 1.05 28.35
CA PHE A 44 5.30 2.08 28.41
C PHE A 44 3.92 1.45 28.28
N GLN A 45 2.96 1.95 29.06
CA GLN A 45 1.57 1.49 29.04
C GLN A 45 0.67 2.49 28.33
N TYR A 46 -0.12 2.02 27.37
CA TYR A 46 -1.07 2.81 26.60
C TYR A 46 -2.48 2.27 26.77
N LEU A 47 -3.40 3.16 27.12
CA LEU A 47 -4.83 2.89 27.12
C LEU A 47 -5.42 3.32 25.78
N ARG A 48 -6.02 2.36 25.06
CA ARG A 48 -6.59 2.55 23.73
C ARG A 48 -8.11 2.55 23.85
N VAL A 49 -8.78 3.60 23.35
CA VAL A 49 -10.22 3.81 23.54
C VAL A 49 -10.90 4.30 22.27
N TRP A 50 -12.18 3.93 22.09
CA TRP A 50 -12.99 4.37 20.95
C TRP A 50 -14.32 5.00 21.40
N ARG A 51 -14.90 5.86 20.55
CA ARG A 51 -16.17 6.54 20.84
C ARG A 51 -17.27 6.30 19.81
N ALA A 52 -17.08 5.36 18.89
CA ALA A 52 -18.05 5.07 17.83
C ALA A 52 -18.43 6.35 17.02
N ARG A 53 -17.46 7.24 16.86
CA ARG A 53 -17.45 8.42 15.97
C ARG A 53 -16.00 8.72 15.61
N CYS A 54 -15.82 9.24 14.40
CA CYS A 54 -14.55 9.79 13.97
C CYS A 54 -14.15 10.94 14.90
N PHE A 55 -12.90 10.92 15.32
CA PHE A 55 -12.28 11.96 16.09
C PHE A 55 -11.70 13.00 15.13
N GLY A 56 -12.31 14.17 15.06
CA GLY A 56 -11.90 15.35 14.29
C GLY A 56 -12.37 15.31 12.83
N PRO A 57 -12.29 16.43 12.09
CA PRO A 57 -12.80 16.52 10.73
C PRO A 57 -12.05 15.59 9.79
N ALA A 58 -12.80 15.01 8.86
CA ALA A 58 -12.30 14.03 7.89
C ALA A 58 -11.07 14.53 7.11
N LYS A 59 -11.03 15.81 6.73
CA LYS A 59 -9.90 16.42 5.99
C LYS A 59 -8.54 16.40 6.70
N PHE A 60 -8.49 16.01 7.97
CA PHE A 60 -7.25 15.89 8.75
C PHE A 60 -7.02 14.45 9.24
N SER A 61 -7.68 13.45 8.62
CA SER A 61 -7.54 12.04 9.01
C SER A 61 -6.10 11.53 8.88
N GLU A 62 -5.45 11.77 7.74
CA GLU A 62 -4.07 11.35 7.47
C GLU A 62 -3.06 12.02 8.41
N GLU A 63 -3.09 13.35 8.49
CA GLU A 63 -2.24 14.12 9.40
C GLU A 63 -2.42 13.65 10.86
N ARG A 64 -3.63 13.28 11.25
CA ARG A 64 -3.91 12.75 12.58
C ARG A 64 -3.35 11.34 12.77
N GLU A 65 -3.47 10.48 11.76
CA GLU A 65 -2.94 9.13 11.84
C GLU A 65 -1.42 9.15 12.05
N GLU A 66 -0.71 10.01 11.31
CA GLU A 66 0.73 10.21 11.44
C GLU A 66 1.15 10.81 12.79
N ARG A 67 0.30 11.67 13.39
CA ARG A 67 0.69 12.47 14.57
C ARG A 67 0.25 11.87 15.90
N ILE A 68 -0.77 11.00 15.94
CA ILE A 68 -1.40 10.51 17.18
C ILE A 68 -1.08 9.04 17.48
N PHE A 69 -1.11 8.14 16.50
CA PHE A 69 -0.92 6.71 16.75
C PHE A 69 0.56 6.37 16.84
N ARG A 70 0.90 5.61 17.88
CA ARG A 70 2.27 5.20 18.20
C ARG A 70 2.41 3.71 18.32
N ILE A 71 1.35 3.01 18.73
CA ILE A 71 1.41 1.56 18.89
C ILE A 71 1.39 0.90 17.52
N THR A 72 2.53 0.33 17.16
CA THR A 72 2.74 -0.57 16.02
C THR A 72 3.12 -1.95 16.55
N GLN A 73 3.06 -2.97 15.69
CA GLN A 73 3.55 -4.32 16.04
C GLN A 73 5.00 -4.27 16.57
N GLU A 74 5.86 -3.43 15.97
CA GLU A 74 7.28 -3.29 16.37
C GLU A 74 7.46 -2.82 17.81
N ILE A 75 6.59 -1.94 18.32
CA ILE A 75 6.73 -1.45 19.70
C ILE A 75 5.81 -2.17 20.67
N PHE A 76 4.84 -2.97 20.20
CA PHE A 76 3.97 -3.79 21.03
C PHE A 76 4.79 -4.88 21.73
N LYS A 77 4.54 -5.10 23.03
CA LYS A 77 5.08 -6.24 23.79
C LYS A 77 3.97 -7.22 24.12
N SER A 78 2.93 -6.74 24.80
CA SER A 78 1.82 -7.56 25.23
C SER A 78 0.58 -6.71 25.53
N TYR A 79 -0.58 -7.35 25.62
CA TYR A 79 -1.76 -6.77 26.22
C TYR A 79 -1.74 -6.95 27.73
N LEU A 80 -2.07 -5.89 28.46
CA LEU A 80 -2.61 -6.02 29.81
C LEU A 80 -4.11 -6.29 29.78
N VAL A 81 -4.78 -5.75 28.76
CA VAL A 81 -6.20 -5.96 28.49
C VAL A 81 -6.34 -6.15 26.97
N PRO A 82 -6.62 -7.37 26.49
CA PRO A 82 -6.73 -7.63 25.06
C PRO A 82 -7.99 -7.00 24.46
N PRO A 83 -7.98 -6.70 23.15
CA PRO A 83 -9.13 -6.10 22.49
C PRO A 83 -10.31 -7.06 22.42
N ASP A 84 -11.53 -6.49 22.42
CA ASP A 84 -12.72 -7.25 22.06
C ASP A 84 -12.67 -7.41 20.53
N PRO A 85 -12.70 -8.64 19.98
CA PRO A 85 -12.56 -8.88 18.55
C PRO A 85 -13.52 -8.06 17.69
N ARG A 86 -14.73 -7.81 18.19
CA ARG A 86 -15.77 -7.05 17.49
C ARG A 86 -15.52 -5.56 17.52
N ILE A 87 -14.98 -5.03 18.63
CA ILE A 87 -14.53 -3.62 18.70
C ILE A 87 -13.33 -3.43 17.77
N GLY A 88 -12.40 -4.38 17.78
CA GLY A 88 -11.24 -4.40 16.89
C GLY A 88 -11.61 -4.36 15.42
N LYS A 89 -12.46 -5.29 14.96
CA LYS A 89 -12.97 -5.28 13.58
C LYS A 89 -13.80 -4.05 13.26
N ALA A 90 -14.49 -3.45 14.22
CA ALA A 90 -15.15 -2.17 13.99
C ALA A 90 -14.14 -1.06 13.69
N ILE A 91 -13.00 -1.01 14.39
CA ILE A 91 -11.95 -0.02 14.09
C ILE A 91 -11.31 -0.30 12.73
N GLU A 92 -11.08 -1.57 12.37
CA GLU A 92 -10.58 -1.94 11.04
C GLU A 92 -11.55 -1.53 9.92
N TYR A 93 -12.85 -1.75 10.13
CA TYR A 93 -13.89 -1.43 9.16
C TYR A 93 -14.17 0.07 9.03
N PHE A 94 -14.21 0.79 10.15
CA PHE A 94 -14.55 2.22 10.18
C PHE A 94 -13.34 3.17 10.11
N GLY A 95 -12.13 2.65 10.26
CA GLY A 95 -10.88 3.41 10.25
C GLY A 95 -10.33 3.75 11.64
N LYS A 96 -9.01 3.97 11.70
CA LYS A 96 -8.29 4.27 12.95
C LYS A 96 -8.69 5.60 13.57
N GLU A 97 -9.30 6.51 12.82
CA GLU A 97 -9.82 7.78 13.32
C GLU A 97 -10.93 7.62 14.38
N TYR A 98 -11.42 6.40 14.63
CA TYR A 98 -12.33 6.07 15.72
C TYR A 98 -11.62 5.73 17.04
N LEU A 99 -10.28 5.65 17.02
CA LEU A 99 -9.43 5.22 18.13
C LEU A 99 -8.60 6.39 18.69
N LEU A 100 -8.35 6.38 20.00
CA LEU A 100 -7.38 7.25 20.67
C LEU A 100 -6.39 6.41 21.48
N GLU A 101 -5.12 6.82 21.47
CA GLU A 101 -4.06 6.21 22.27
C GLU A 101 -3.58 7.16 23.34
N ILE A 102 -3.70 6.74 24.60
CA ILE A 102 -3.40 7.59 25.76
C ILE A 102 -2.25 6.95 26.54
N ALA A 103 -1.11 7.63 26.59
CA ALA A 103 0.02 7.22 27.41
C ALA A 103 -0.32 7.36 28.90
N VAL A 104 -0.21 6.27 29.67
CA VAL A 104 -0.56 6.25 31.09
C VAL A 104 0.70 6.12 31.94
N TYR A 105 0.87 7.05 32.88
CA TYR A 105 2.01 7.14 33.77
C TYR A 105 1.59 7.05 35.24
N ASP A 106 2.58 6.81 36.10
CA ASP A 106 2.46 6.83 37.56
C ASP A 106 1.38 5.88 38.09
N ASN A 107 0.73 6.25 39.20
CA ASN A 107 -0.29 5.44 39.87
C ASN A 107 -1.55 5.18 39.02
N HIS A 108 -1.73 5.85 37.89
CA HIS A 108 -2.84 5.57 36.97
C HIS A 108 -2.68 4.24 36.22
N GLN A 109 -1.44 3.70 36.15
CA GLN A 109 -1.17 2.38 35.58
C GLN A 109 -1.83 1.24 36.38
N GLU A 110 -2.04 1.42 37.69
CA GLU A 110 -2.76 0.41 38.49
C GLU A 110 -4.27 0.42 38.20
N VAL A 111 -4.82 1.57 37.75
CA VAL A 111 -6.25 1.69 37.45
C VAL A 111 -6.59 0.99 36.14
N ILE A 112 -5.74 1.11 35.11
CA ILE A 112 -5.99 0.47 33.80
C ILE A 112 -5.86 -1.06 33.83
N LYS A 113 -5.29 -1.65 34.89
CA LYS A 113 -5.32 -3.10 35.12
C LYS A 113 -6.69 -3.61 35.59
N THR A 114 -7.60 -2.71 35.99
CA THR A 114 -8.91 -3.06 36.53
C THR A 114 -10.05 -2.92 35.51
N VAL A 115 -9.76 -2.44 34.30
CA VAL A 115 -10.75 -2.30 33.22
C VAL A 115 -10.66 -3.46 32.25
N ASN A 116 -11.75 -3.77 31.57
CA ASN A 116 -11.81 -4.72 30.48
C ASN A 116 -12.14 -4.01 29.16
N SER A 117 -11.80 -4.64 28.04
CA SER A 117 -12.33 -4.22 26.74
C SER A 117 -13.86 -4.17 26.76
N GLY A 118 -14.43 -3.15 26.15
CA GLY A 118 -15.86 -2.89 26.17
C GLY A 118 -16.38 -2.11 27.38
N ASP A 119 -15.58 -1.94 28.44
CA ASP A 119 -15.96 -1.10 29.57
C ASP A 119 -16.09 0.38 29.16
N PHE A 120 -17.04 1.07 29.79
CA PHE A 120 -17.17 2.52 29.63
C PHE A 120 -16.40 3.23 30.73
N ILE A 121 -15.55 4.18 30.36
CA ILE A 121 -14.71 4.92 31.30
C ILE A 121 -14.85 6.42 31.09
N LEU A 122 -14.65 7.17 32.18
CA LEU A 122 -14.41 8.60 32.18
C LEU A 122 -12.90 8.85 32.27
N LEU A 123 -12.37 9.57 31.30
CA LEU A 123 -11.02 10.11 31.31
C LEU A 123 -11.11 11.59 31.69
N SER A 124 -10.65 11.93 32.89
CA SER A 124 -10.70 13.30 33.41
C SER A 124 -9.38 14.03 33.15
N ASN A 125 -9.46 15.20 32.53
CA ASN A 125 -8.32 16.11 32.30
C ASN A 125 -7.10 15.44 31.64
N VAL A 126 -7.35 14.68 30.57
CA VAL A 126 -6.32 14.17 29.64
C VAL A 126 -5.49 15.32 29.13
N HIS A 127 -4.18 15.21 29.24
CA HIS A 127 -3.23 16.21 28.77
C HIS A 127 -2.92 15.98 27.29
N ILE A 128 -3.19 16.99 26.46
CA ILE A 128 -2.83 16.99 25.04
C ILE A 128 -1.54 17.80 24.87
N GLY A 129 -0.40 17.09 24.81
CA GLY A 129 0.90 17.67 24.53
C GLY A 129 1.19 17.67 23.03
N SER A 130 1.92 18.67 22.54
CA SER A 130 2.51 18.62 21.20
C SER A 130 4.00 18.96 21.26
N LYS A 131 4.82 18.16 20.59
CA LYS A 131 6.26 18.37 20.43
C LYS A 131 6.69 17.87 19.06
N GLU A 132 7.43 18.71 18.31
CA GLU A 132 8.03 18.32 17.01
C GLU A 132 7.02 17.67 16.04
N LYS A 133 5.86 18.30 15.87
CA LYS A 133 4.71 17.82 15.08
C LYS A 133 3.97 16.60 15.63
N ALA A 134 4.49 15.82 16.59
CA ALA A 134 3.71 14.77 17.24
C ALA A 134 2.70 15.34 18.25
N ILE A 135 1.53 14.71 18.36
CA ILE A 135 0.53 14.95 19.41
C ILE A 135 0.57 13.77 20.38
N THR A 136 0.55 14.04 21.68
CA THR A 136 0.57 12.99 22.72
C THR A 136 -0.57 13.23 23.69
N LEU A 137 -1.46 12.25 23.78
CA LEU A 137 -2.45 12.19 24.84
C LEU A 137 -1.82 11.46 26.02
N SER A 138 -1.86 12.08 27.20
CA SER A 138 -1.27 11.47 28.40
C SER A 138 -2.10 11.70 29.65
N ILE A 139 -2.06 10.71 30.54
CA ILE A 139 -2.52 10.82 31.92
C ILE A 139 -1.33 10.48 32.81
N HIS A 140 -0.87 11.46 33.58
CA HIS A 140 0.25 11.32 34.51
C HIS A 140 -0.05 12.01 35.83
N GLY A 141 0.62 11.52 36.88
CA GLY A 141 0.67 12.07 38.22
C GLY A 141 1.46 13.39 38.29
N GLY A 142 1.22 14.13 39.38
CA GLY A 142 1.74 15.48 39.62
C GLY A 142 0.68 16.58 39.41
N GLY A 143 -0.09 16.98 40.41
CA GLY A 143 -0.14 16.54 41.81
C GLY A 143 -1.57 16.63 42.36
N PHE A 144 -1.78 15.97 43.50
CA PHE A 144 -3.07 15.70 44.17
C PHE A 144 -3.85 16.94 44.68
N ALA A 145 -3.51 18.13 44.19
CA ALA A 145 -4.18 19.40 44.50
C ALA A 145 -4.48 20.29 43.28
N SER A 146 -3.96 20.00 42.07
CA SER A 146 -3.92 21.00 40.98
C SER A 146 -4.69 20.68 39.70
N TYR A 147 -4.90 19.41 39.31
CA TYR A 147 -5.50 19.11 37.99
C TYR A 147 -6.56 18.00 37.90
N ASN A 148 -6.89 17.29 39.00
CA ASN A 148 -7.98 16.29 39.06
C ASN A 148 -8.02 15.30 37.86
N ARG A 149 -6.86 14.73 37.50
CA ARG A 149 -6.73 13.74 36.41
C ARG A 149 -7.03 12.35 36.93
N GLU A 150 -7.95 11.64 36.29
CA GLU A 150 -8.40 10.33 36.75
C GLU A 150 -8.92 9.50 35.58
N ILE A 151 -8.76 8.18 35.69
CA ILE A 151 -9.42 7.18 34.87
C ILE A 151 -10.49 6.55 35.78
N THR A 152 -11.77 6.61 35.41
CA THR A 152 -12.85 6.14 36.28
C THR A 152 -13.81 5.25 35.49
N PRO A 153 -13.93 3.95 35.85
CA PRO A 153 -14.96 3.09 35.29
C PRO A 153 -16.36 3.67 35.56
N ILE A 154 -17.20 3.69 34.52
CA ILE A 154 -18.58 4.16 34.62
C ILE A 154 -19.47 2.96 34.96
N PRO A 155 -20.22 2.99 36.07
CA PRO A 155 -21.11 1.90 36.45
C PRO A 155 -22.10 1.53 35.34
N THR A 156 -22.35 0.24 35.16
CA THR A 156 -23.26 -0.28 34.13
C THR A 156 -24.70 0.22 34.33
N ASP A 157 -25.09 0.44 35.59
CA ASP A 157 -26.38 0.99 36.03
C ASP A 157 -26.43 2.53 36.01
N PHE A 158 -25.34 3.23 35.68
CA PHE A 158 -25.35 4.68 35.54
C PHE A 158 -26.36 5.11 34.48
N SER A 159 -27.39 5.82 34.94
CA SER A 159 -28.57 6.18 34.15
C SER A 159 -28.55 7.68 33.84
N ASP A 160 -28.11 8.01 32.63
CA ASP A 160 -28.16 9.35 32.07
C ASP A 160 -28.63 9.28 30.61
N PRO A 161 -29.52 10.18 30.13
CA PRO A 161 -29.99 10.16 28.75
C PRO A 161 -28.87 10.23 27.70
N LYS A 162 -27.83 11.05 27.92
CA LYS A 162 -26.69 11.16 27.00
C LYS A 162 -25.86 9.88 27.02
N MET A 163 -25.66 9.28 28.20
CA MET A 163 -24.96 7.99 28.33
C MET A 163 -25.71 6.85 27.64
N ARG A 164 -27.03 6.79 27.77
CA ARG A 164 -27.88 5.81 27.07
C ARG A 164 -27.76 5.94 25.55
N LEU A 165 -27.74 7.17 25.04
CA LEU A 165 -27.57 7.44 23.61
C LEU A 165 -26.18 7.00 23.13
N PHE A 166 -25.13 7.31 23.92
CA PHE A 166 -23.75 6.91 23.62
C PHE A 166 -23.61 5.37 23.57
N ARG A 167 -24.10 4.65 24.58
CA ARG A 167 -24.13 3.17 24.59
C ARG A 167 -24.87 2.58 23.40
N LYS A 168 -26.02 3.18 23.02
CA LYS A 168 -26.81 2.73 21.87
C LYS A 168 -26.07 2.95 20.55
N ARG A 169 -25.29 4.03 20.43
CA ARG A 169 -24.45 4.31 19.26
C ARG A 169 -23.36 3.25 19.11
N CYS A 170 -22.56 3.01 20.16
CA CYS A 170 -21.54 1.95 20.14
C CYS A 170 -22.14 0.61 19.72
N ARG A 171 -23.26 0.20 20.33
CA ARG A 171 -23.94 -1.05 19.97
C ARG A 171 -24.32 -1.12 18.49
N ARG A 172 -24.92 -0.07 17.92
CA ARG A 172 -25.33 -0.04 16.51
C ARG A 172 -24.16 -0.11 15.53
N MET A 173 -23.00 0.41 15.90
CA MET A 173 -21.81 0.28 15.06
C MET A 173 -21.25 -1.13 15.13
N LEU A 174 -21.18 -1.73 16.32
CA LEU A 174 -20.78 -3.11 16.48
C LEU A 174 -21.74 -4.10 15.79
N GLU A 175 -23.04 -3.79 15.75
CA GLU A 175 -24.06 -4.57 15.03
C GLU A 175 -23.80 -4.70 13.51
N GLN A 176 -23.05 -3.77 12.90
CA GLN A 176 -22.67 -3.84 11.49
C GLN A 176 -21.51 -4.80 11.22
N VAL A 177 -20.79 -5.20 12.27
CA VAL A 177 -19.63 -6.10 12.18
C VAL A 177 -20.07 -7.52 12.54
N THR A 178 -20.06 -8.40 11.55
CA THR A 178 -20.52 -9.79 11.68
C THR A 178 -19.39 -10.82 11.60
N ASN A 179 -18.28 -10.51 10.92
CA ASN A 179 -17.11 -11.39 10.81
C ASN A 179 -15.96 -10.88 11.71
N TYR A 180 -15.94 -11.31 12.97
CA TYR A 180 -14.95 -10.84 13.96
C TYR A 180 -14.25 -11.97 14.74
N GLU A 181 -14.52 -13.23 14.44
CA GLU A 181 -14.02 -14.36 15.24
C GLU A 181 -12.49 -14.54 15.14
N ASN A 182 -11.88 -14.11 14.02
CA ASN A 182 -10.43 -14.20 13.78
C ASN A 182 -9.74 -12.83 13.88
N PHE A 183 -10.24 -11.92 14.72
CA PHE A 183 -9.58 -10.62 14.90
C PHE A 183 -8.31 -10.77 15.73
N GLU A 184 -7.18 -10.46 15.12
CA GLU A 184 -5.91 -10.30 15.79
C GLU A 184 -5.27 -8.98 15.34
N GLU A 185 -5.02 -8.09 16.30
CA GLU A 185 -4.46 -6.76 16.00
C GLU A 185 -2.94 -6.72 16.17
N PHE A 186 -2.45 -7.34 17.24
CA PHE A 186 -1.03 -7.46 17.52
C PHE A 186 -0.74 -8.86 18.04
N ILE A 187 0.38 -9.42 17.61
CA ILE A 187 0.84 -10.75 18.00
C ILE A 187 1.64 -10.62 19.31
N GLU A 188 1.23 -11.33 20.36
CA GLU A 188 1.98 -11.42 21.62
C GLU A 188 3.14 -12.42 21.48
N HIS A 189 4.37 -11.97 21.70
CA HIS A 189 5.53 -12.86 21.72
C HIS A 189 5.64 -13.51 23.11
N GLU A 190 5.40 -14.81 23.22
CA GLU A 190 5.74 -15.57 24.43
C GLU A 190 7.26 -15.63 24.60
N GLU A 191 7.76 -15.24 25.78
CA GLU A 191 9.17 -15.33 26.14
C GLU A 191 9.60 -16.81 26.12
N LEU A 192 10.38 -17.21 25.13
CA LEU A 192 11.04 -18.52 25.06
C LEU A 192 12.55 -18.32 24.99
N ASP A 193 13.22 -19.02 25.92
CA ASP A 193 14.66 -19.11 26.12
C ASP A 193 15.43 -19.55 24.86
N ASP A 194 16.70 -19.14 24.84
CA ASP A 194 17.74 -19.37 23.83
C ASP A 194 17.75 -20.76 23.14
N GLU A 195 18.26 -20.73 21.89
CA GLU A 195 18.69 -21.85 21.04
C GLU A 195 17.61 -22.56 20.18
N ASN A 196 17.21 -21.94 19.07
CA ASN A 196 17.30 -22.58 17.75
C ASN A 196 17.05 -21.58 16.61
N ASP A 197 18.02 -21.51 15.69
CA ASP A 197 17.85 -20.91 14.37
C ASP A 197 16.63 -21.55 13.66
N ASN A 198 15.57 -20.77 13.48
CA ASN A 198 14.63 -20.90 12.37
C ASN A 198 13.94 -19.54 12.19
N LEU A 199 14.50 -18.77 11.24
CA LEU A 199 13.97 -17.51 10.73
C LEU A 199 12.48 -17.63 10.39
N VAL A 200 11.64 -16.86 11.07
CA VAL A 200 10.47 -16.25 10.44
C VAL A 200 10.78 -14.76 10.41
N SER A 201 11.24 -14.30 9.24
CA SER A 201 11.71 -12.93 9.01
C SER A 201 10.57 -11.94 8.93
N GLU A 202 10.76 -10.77 9.53
CA GLU A 202 9.96 -9.55 9.31
C GLU A 202 9.80 -9.24 7.80
N PRO A 203 8.71 -8.59 7.35
CA PRO A 203 8.56 -8.15 5.97
C PRO A 203 9.70 -7.19 5.60
N TYR A 204 10.51 -7.55 4.60
CA TYR A 204 11.67 -6.75 4.16
C TYR A 204 11.21 -5.50 3.40
N LYS A 205 10.78 -4.46 4.12
CA LYS A 205 10.59 -3.12 3.53
C LYS A 205 11.92 -2.47 3.14
N ASN A 206 12.99 -2.85 3.84
CA ASN A 206 14.36 -2.41 3.59
C ASN A 206 15.18 -3.64 3.19
N ILE A 207 15.55 -3.75 1.92
CA ILE A 207 16.30 -4.92 1.43
C ILE A 207 17.79 -4.64 1.64
N MET A 208 18.44 -5.54 2.37
CA MET A 208 19.87 -5.52 2.64
C MET A 208 20.48 -6.84 2.17
N ILE A 209 21.51 -6.77 1.33
CA ILE A 209 22.31 -7.95 0.95
C ILE A 209 23.70 -7.75 1.55
N GLY A 210 23.97 -8.49 2.63
CA GLY A 210 25.13 -8.24 3.48
C GLY A 210 25.05 -6.88 4.17
N ASP A 211 26.21 -6.30 4.43
CA ASP A 211 26.34 -4.93 4.96
C ASP A 211 26.61 -3.92 3.83
N GLU A 212 26.80 -4.40 2.60
CA GLU A 212 27.33 -3.64 1.47
C GLU A 212 26.25 -3.04 0.56
N ILE A 213 25.13 -3.75 0.36
CA ILE A 213 24.09 -3.39 -0.61
C ILE A 213 22.76 -3.11 0.10
N ALA A 214 22.22 -1.91 -0.12
CA ALA A 214 20.87 -1.52 0.27
C ALA A 214 20.01 -1.28 -0.97
N VAL A 215 18.76 -1.75 -0.96
CA VAL A 215 17.76 -1.47 -2.00
C VAL A 215 16.55 -0.78 -1.37
N ASN A 216 16.15 0.36 -1.93
CA ASN A 216 15.06 1.22 -1.48
C ASN A 216 15.20 1.76 -0.04
N TYR A 217 16.37 1.60 0.58
CA TYR A 217 16.65 2.00 1.95
C TYR A 217 17.84 2.96 2.04
N PHE A 218 17.61 4.16 2.58
CA PHE A 218 18.58 5.26 2.56
C PHE A 218 18.87 5.88 3.95
N PRO A 219 19.23 5.08 4.97
CA PRO A 219 19.49 5.59 6.32
C PRO A 219 20.55 6.70 6.35
N LYS A 220 20.39 7.68 7.25
CA LYS A 220 21.33 8.81 7.42
C LYS A 220 22.71 8.38 7.92
N SER A 221 22.78 7.28 8.65
CA SER A 221 24.01 6.65 9.12
C SER A 221 23.99 5.19 8.72
N SER A 222 24.74 4.83 7.69
CA SER A 222 24.92 3.45 7.26
C SER A 222 26.35 3.21 6.81
N GLN A 223 26.77 1.96 6.92
CA GLN A 223 28.05 1.47 6.42
C GLN A 223 27.94 0.89 5.00
N CYS A 224 26.74 0.92 4.39
CA CYS A 224 26.55 0.44 3.03
C CYS A 224 27.35 1.25 2.02
N SER A 225 27.96 0.53 1.09
CA SER A 225 28.73 1.08 -0.02
C SER A 225 27.86 1.35 -1.24
N TYR A 226 26.75 0.60 -1.42
CA TYR A 226 25.93 0.65 -2.62
C TYR A 226 24.45 0.79 -2.27
N TYR A 227 23.81 1.83 -2.80
CA TYR A 227 22.40 2.14 -2.58
C TYR A 227 21.64 2.10 -3.90
N PHE A 228 20.69 1.18 -4.04
CA PHE A 228 19.88 1.03 -5.24
C PHE A 228 18.47 1.55 -5.02
N LEU A 229 17.90 2.23 -6.02
CA LEU A 229 16.51 2.67 -6.04
C LEU A 229 15.77 1.96 -7.18
N THR A 230 14.76 1.17 -6.83
CA THR A 230 13.95 0.44 -7.82
C THR A 230 12.98 1.35 -8.57
N HIS A 231 12.34 2.29 -7.87
CA HIS A 231 11.41 3.26 -8.44
C HIS A 231 11.18 4.42 -7.48
N ILE A 232 10.50 5.46 -7.97
CA ILE A 232 10.17 6.65 -7.19
C ILE A 232 8.82 6.43 -6.50
N HIS A 233 8.87 6.25 -5.18
CA HIS A 233 7.67 6.19 -4.34
C HIS A 233 7.90 7.01 -3.07
N PRO A 234 6.90 7.75 -2.56
CA PRO A 234 7.07 8.67 -1.42
C PRO A 234 7.71 8.03 -0.18
N GLU A 235 7.47 6.73 0.05
CA GLU A 235 8.03 6.01 1.20
C GLU A 235 9.55 5.91 1.15
N TYR A 236 10.14 5.67 -0.03
CA TYR A 236 11.60 5.54 -0.20
C TYR A 236 12.29 6.91 -0.22
N LEU A 237 11.57 7.96 -0.66
CA LEU A 237 12.12 9.31 -0.74
C LEU A 237 12.29 9.98 0.63
N ARG A 238 11.57 9.51 1.67
CA ARG A 238 11.56 10.12 3.01
C ARG A 238 12.95 10.29 3.61
N ASP A 239 13.80 9.27 3.44
CA ASP A 239 15.17 9.24 3.98
C ASP A 239 16.25 9.44 2.91
N LEU A 240 15.83 9.60 1.65
CA LEU A 240 16.74 9.86 0.54
C LEU A 240 17.22 11.31 0.57
N ASP A 241 18.55 11.47 0.60
CA ASP A 241 19.20 12.77 0.51
C ASP A 241 20.21 12.72 -0.62
N LEU A 242 19.86 13.36 -1.74
CA LEU A 242 20.71 13.48 -2.93
C LEU A 242 21.87 14.47 -2.76
N THR A 243 21.94 15.18 -1.64
CA THR A 243 23.07 16.09 -1.33
C THR A 243 24.12 15.43 -0.44
N ALA A 244 23.81 14.25 0.11
CA ALA A 244 24.75 13.45 0.89
C ALA A 244 25.86 12.88 -0.01
N ASP A 245 27.02 12.60 0.58
CA ASP A 245 28.17 11.97 -0.10
C ASP A 245 27.93 10.47 -0.28
N ARG A 246 26.93 10.12 -1.10
CA ARG A 246 26.55 8.75 -1.48
C ARG A 246 25.96 8.70 -2.88
N THR A 247 26.22 7.62 -3.60
CA THR A 247 25.67 7.38 -4.94
C THR A 247 24.43 6.51 -4.88
N VAL A 248 23.37 6.95 -5.54
CA VAL A 248 22.12 6.21 -5.73
C VAL A 248 22.13 5.60 -7.14
N PHE A 249 22.12 4.28 -7.22
CA PHE A 249 22.05 3.53 -8.47
C PHE A 249 20.58 3.30 -8.84
N CYS A 250 20.14 3.85 -9.98
CA CYS A 250 18.75 3.75 -10.44
C CYS A 250 18.71 3.66 -11.98
N SER A 251 17.52 3.45 -12.55
CA SER A 251 17.37 3.47 -14.00
C SER A 251 17.70 4.84 -14.61
N GLU A 252 18.05 4.89 -15.90
CA GLU A 252 18.21 6.14 -16.65
C GLU A 252 16.98 7.05 -16.47
N THR A 253 15.78 6.50 -16.64
CA THR A 253 14.52 7.23 -16.45
C THR A 253 14.35 7.78 -15.05
N THR A 254 14.60 6.97 -14.00
CA THR A 254 14.52 7.44 -12.61
C THR A 254 15.53 8.54 -12.35
N SER A 255 16.76 8.42 -12.87
CA SER A 255 17.80 9.43 -12.72
C SER A 255 17.39 10.79 -13.28
N ASP A 256 16.67 10.80 -14.40
CA ASP A 256 16.25 12.03 -15.07
C ASP A 256 15.12 12.76 -14.32
N ILE A 257 14.15 12.03 -13.75
CA ILE A 257 12.97 12.61 -13.10
C ILE A 257 13.10 12.80 -11.58
N LEU A 258 14.01 12.09 -10.92
CA LEU A 258 14.15 12.11 -9.45
C LEU A 258 14.42 13.51 -8.86
N PRO A 259 15.31 14.35 -9.42
CA PRO A 259 15.50 15.71 -8.90
C PRO A 259 14.22 16.56 -8.97
N GLU A 260 13.46 16.44 -10.06
CA GLU A 260 12.20 17.16 -10.26
C GLU A 260 11.15 16.73 -9.23
N ILE A 261 11.00 15.41 -9.01
CA ILE A 261 10.09 14.87 -7.99
C ILE A 261 10.45 15.39 -6.59
N MET A 262 11.75 15.42 -6.26
CA MET A 262 12.25 15.89 -4.97
C MET A 262 12.22 17.42 -4.84
N GLY A 263 11.89 18.16 -5.90
CA GLY A 263 11.89 19.63 -5.92
C GLY A 263 13.29 20.24 -5.79
N ILE A 264 14.33 19.50 -6.21
CA ILE A 264 15.72 19.92 -6.16
C ILE A 264 16.12 20.40 -7.56
N ASP A 265 16.60 21.64 -7.69
CA ASP A 265 17.24 22.10 -8.93
C ASP A 265 18.40 21.15 -9.24
N SER A 266 18.38 20.51 -10.41
CA SER A 266 19.37 19.52 -10.83
C SER A 266 20.81 20.03 -10.78
N LYS A 267 21.02 21.35 -10.84
CA LYS A 267 22.33 21.99 -10.66
C LYS A 267 22.89 21.88 -9.23
N ASN A 268 22.03 21.66 -8.25
CA ASN A 268 22.39 21.51 -6.84
C ASN A 268 22.62 20.04 -6.44
N VAL A 269 22.35 19.09 -7.34
CA VAL A 269 22.68 17.67 -7.12
C VAL A 269 24.16 17.47 -7.46
N PRO A 270 25.00 17.03 -6.50
CA PRO A 270 26.40 16.72 -6.79
C PRO A 270 26.49 15.65 -7.90
N ALA A 271 27.48 15.79 -8.80
CA ALA A 271 27.58 15.00 -10.03
C ALA A 271 27.62 13.47 -9.84
N ASN A 272 28.01 12.99 -8.66
CA ASN A 272 28.14 11.55 -8.36
C ASN A 272 26.99 11.03 -7.47
N SER A 273 25.97 11.82 -7.20
CA SER A 273 24.90 11.45 -6.26
C SER A 273 23.89 10.48 -6.86
N ILE A 274 23.74 10.50 -8.19
CA ILE A 274 22.87 9.60 -8.93
C ILE A 274 23.70 8.94 -10.04
N PHE A 275 23.61 7.63 -10.14
CA PHE A 275 24.23 6.85 -11.20
C PHE A 275 23.15 6.16 -12.04
N PRO A 276 22.93 6.60 -13.29
CA PRO A 276 21.96 5.99 -14.18
C PRO A 276 22.49 4.67 -14.75
N MET A 277 21.70 3.61 -14.61
CA MET A 277 21.97 2.29 -15.15
C MET A 277 21.00 1.97 -16.29
N ARG A 278 21.55 1.41 -17.37
CA ARG A 278 20.78 0.94 -18.52
C ARG A 278 20.05 -0.36 -18.21
N LEU A 279 18.82 -0.46 -18.71
CA LEU A 279 18.05 -1.69 -18.65
C LEU A 279 18.75 -2.83 -19.40
N ASN A 280 18.67 -4.03 -18.84
CA ASN A 280 19.22 -5.28 -19.36
C ASN A 280 20.73 -5.22 -19.64
N HIS A 281 21.44 -4.33 -18.96
CA HIS A 281 22.90 -4.21 -19.02
C HIS A 281 23.51 -4.50 -17.64
N PRO A 282 24.42 -5.48 -17.52
CA PRO A 282 25.10 -5.75 -16.26
C PRO A 282 26.18 -4.70 -15.98
N TYR A 283 26.15 -4.13 -14.77
CA TYR A 283 27.20 -3.25 -14.26
C TYR A 283 28.01 -3.97 -13.19
N SER A 284 29.34 -3.92 -13.29
CA SER A 284 30.25 -4.56 -12.34
C SER A 284 30.62 -3.67 -11.17
N PHE A 285 30.66 -4.26 -9.98
CA PHE A 285 31.05 -3.68 -8.70
C PHE A 285 32.17 -4.53 -8.06
N GLU A 286 32.64 -4.14 -6.87
CA GLU A 286 33.74 -4.82 -6.16
C GLU A 286 33.27 -6.16 -5.57
N GLU A 287 33.09 -7.20 -6.41
CA GLU A 287 32.67 -8.60 -6.10
C GLU A 287 31.23 -8.98 -6.46
N PHE A 288 30.48 -8.09 -7.11
CA PHE A 288 29.16 -8.42 -7.67
C PHE A 288 28.86 -7.65 -8.96
N GLN A 289 27.79 -8.03 -9.64
CA GLN A 289 27.18 -7.27 -10.73
C GLN A 289 25.71 -7.02 -10.42
N ALA A 290 25.19 -5.90 -10.91
CA ALA A 290 23.76 -5.59 -10.85
C ALA A 290 23.22 -5.31 -12.26
N THR A 291 22.05 -5.85 -12.56
CA THR A 291 21.33 -5.65 -13.83
C THR A 291 19.93 -5.15 -13.53
N MET A 292 19.55 -4.01 -14.12
CA MET A 292 18.19 -3.49 -14.01
C MET A 292 17.30 -4.05 -15.12
N ILE A 293 16.09 -4.44 -14.78
CA ILE A 293 15.10 -5.01 -15.69
C ILE A 293 13.82 -4.20 -15.49
N ASP A 294 13.12 -3.84 -16.56
CA ASP A 294 11.84 -3.13 -16.46
C ASP A 294 10.88 -3.90 -15.52
N SER A 295 10.20 -3.19 -14.62
CA SER A 295 9.22 -3.81 -13.71
C SER A 295 7.78 -3.59 -14.15
N ASN A 296 7.51 -2.84 -15.22
CA ASN A 296 6.17 -2.58 -15.76
C ASN A 296 5.16 -1.99 -14.74
N HIS A 297 5.64 -1.30 -13.69
CA HIS A 297 4.80 -0.66 -12.67
C HIS A 297 4.57 0.84 -12.98
N CYS A 298 5.63 1.65 -12.97
CA CYS A 298 5.59 3.08 -13.34
C CYS A 298 6.83 3.48 -14.18
N PRO A 299 6.87 4.67 -14.83
CA PRO A 299 8.02 5.06 -15.64
C PRO A 299 9.33 5.04 -14.84
N GLY A 300 10.29 4.27 -15.34
CA GLY A 300 11.60 4.10 -14.70
C GLY A 300 11.64 3.08 -13.57
N SER A 301 10.53 2.43 -13.24
CA SER A 301 10.50 1.32 -12.28
C SER A 301 11.24 0.09 -12.79
N VAL A 302 12.04 -0.52 -11.92
CA VAL A 302 12.89 -1.66 -12.27
C VAL A 302 12.91 -2.75 -11.20
N MET A 303 12.97 -3.99 -11.67
CA MET A 303 13.52 -5.10 -10.93
C MET A 303 15.05 -5.04 -11.00
N ILE A 304 15.75 -5.53 -9.99
CA ILE A 304 17.22 -5.53 -9.93
C ILE A 304 17.71 -6.95 -9.64
N LEU A 305 18.50 -7.49 -10.57
CA LEU A 305 19.18 -8.77 -10.43
C LEU A 305 20.61 -8.54 -9.93
N PHE A 306 20.97 -9.19 -8.82
CA PHE A 306 22.31 -9.20 -8.25
C PHE A 306 22.95 -10.58 -8.42
N GLU A 307 24.20 -10.61 -8.90
CA GLU A 307 24.98 -11.82 -9.10
C GLU A 307 26.44 -11.59 -8.70
N GLY A 308 27.20 -12.65 -8.39
CA GLY A 308 28.64 -12.57 -8.11
C GLY A 308 29.05 -13.22 -6.79
N GLU A 309 30.33 -13.09 -6.44
CA GLU A 309 30.92 -13.76 -5.27
C GLU A 309 30.34 -13.24 -3.95
N LEU A 310 30.13 -11.93 -3.84
CA LEU A 310 29.50 -11.32 -2.66
C LEU A 310 28.06 -11.82 -2.50
N ILE A 311 27.30 -11.88 -3.59
CA ILE A 311 25.92 -12.36 -3.56
C ILE A 311 25.87 -13.85 -3.22
N GLN A 312 26.78 -14.65 -3.78
CA GLN A 312 26.94 -16.07 -3.45
C GLN A 312 27.24 -16.28 -1.96
N LYS A 313 28.09 -15.44 -1.37
CA LYS A 313 28.45 -15.47 0.06
C LYS A 313 27.25 -15.13 0.97
N HIS A 314 26.47 -14.11 0.63
CA HIS A 314 25.40 -13.60 1.50
C HIS A 314 24.02 -14.23 1.25
N ALA A 315 23.76 -14.74 0.05
CA ALA A 315 22.45 -15.25 -0.36
C ALA A 315 22.48 -16.65 -0.99
N GLY A 316 23.66 -17.26 -1.18
CA GLY A 316 23.76 -18.62 -1.73
C GLY A 316 23.58 -18.72 -3.25
N GLY A 317 23.45 -17.59 -3.95
CA GLY A 317 23.33 -17.51 -5.41
C GLY A 317 22.62 -16.22 -5.84
N PRO A 318 22.28 -16.06 -7.14
CA PRO A 318 21.65 -14.85 -7.66
C PRO A 318 20.40 -14.39 -6.91
N VAL A 319 20.24 -13.09 -6.71
CA VAL A 319 19.10 -12.48 -5.99
C VAL A 319 18.35 -11.53 -6.91
N LEU A 320 17.02 -11.67 -7.01
CA LEU A 320 16.16 -10.74 -7.73
C LEU A 320 15.34 -9.89 -6.75
N CYS A 321 15.41 -8.57 -6.85
CA CYS A 321 14.52 -7.66 -6.13
C CYS A 321 13.53 -7.08 -7.13
N THR A 322 12.23 -7.33 -6.97
CA THR A 322 11.24 -6.90 -7.97
C THR A 322 10.91 -5.41 -7.89
N GLY A 323 11.15 -4.77 -6.75
CA GLY A 323 10.50 -3.48 -6.46
C GLY A 323 8.98 -3.67 -6.48
N ASP A 324 8.26 -2.67 -6.97
CA ASP A 324 6.83 -2.78 -7.32
C ASP A 324 6.77 -3.21 -8.78
N PHE A 325 5.96 -4.23 -9.11
CA PHE A 325 6.00 -4.80 -10.47
C PHE A 325 4.68 -5.35 -11.05
N ARG A 326 4.72 -5.29 -12.39
CA ARG A 326 3.78 -5.48 -13.48
C ARG A 326 3.72 -6.83 -14.25
N ALA A 327 3.57 -8.01 -13.69
CA ALA A 327 3.39 -9.32 -14.36
C ALA A 327 2.17 -9.55 -15.30
N ASP A 328 1.78 -8.61 -16.16
CA ASP A 328 0.75 -8.89 -17.17
C ASP A 328 1.23 -9.86 -18.27
N LYS A 329 0.30 -10.38 -19.09
CA LYS A 329 0.61 -11.37 -20.13
C LYS A 329 1.64 -10.87 -21.16
N THR A 330 1.60 -9.58 -21.50
CA THR A 330 2.52 -8.97 -22.46
C THR A 330 3.91 -8.93 -21.85
N PHE A 331 4.02 -8.42 -20.63
CA PHE A 331 5.26 -8.37 -19.86
C PHE A 331 5.87 -9.76 -19.65
N LEU A 332 5.08 -10.76 -19.26
CA LEU A 332 5.54 -12.14 -19.10
C LEU A 332 6.04 -12.75 -20.42
N SER A 333 5.43 -12.38 -21.54
CA SER A 333 5.90 -12.79 -22.87
C SER A 333 7.23 -12.12 -23.23
N GLU A 334 7.39 -10.84 -22.90
CA GLU A 334 8.64 -10.10 -23.09
C GLU A 334 9.77 -10.62 -22.20
N LEU A 335 9.48 -11.01 -20.95
CA LEU A 335 10.44 -11.68 -20.08
C LEU A 335 10.91 -13.03 -20.64
N LYS A 336 10.09 -13.73 -21.43
CA LYS A 336 10.45 -15.04 -22.02
C LYS A 336 11.16 -14.94 -23.37
N SER A 337 10.91 -13.88 -24.13
CA SER A 337 11.33 -13.79 -25.54
C SER A 337 12.12 -12.52 -25.89
N GLY A 338 12.07 -11.51 -25.04
CA GLY A 338 12.65 -10.20 -25.24
C GLY A 338 14.08 -10.06 -24.70
N PRO A 339 14.54 -8.81 -24.49
CA PRO A 339 15.89 -8.51 -24.01
C PRO A 339 16.20 -9.13 -22.64
N SER A 340 15.18 -9.28 -21.79
CA SER A 340 15.28 -9.81 -20.43
C SER A 340 15.21 -11.34 -20.35
N ARG A 341 15.19 -12.06 -21.49
CA ARG A 341 15.06 -13.53 -21.54
C ARG A 341 16.09 -14.30 -20.74
N PHE A 342 17.25 -13.70 -20.49
CA PHE A 342 18.29 -14.29 -19.65
C PHE A 342 17.79 -14.60 -18.24
N LEU A 343 16.82 -13.84 -17.73
CA LEU A 343 16.21 -14.09 -16.42
C LEU A 343 15.53 -15.46 -16.35
N SER A 344 14.93 -15.92 -17.45
CA SER A 344 14.28 -17.24 -17.52
C SER A 344 15.26 -18.43 -17.55
N GLU A 345 16.54 -18.17 -17.80
CA GLU A 345 17.60 -19.18 -17.84
C GLU A 345 18.37 -19.26 -16.51
N LEU A 346 18.15 -18.30 -15.60
CA LEU A 346 18.85 -18.20 -14.32
C LEU A 346 18.16 -19.01 -13.24
N LYS A 347 18.98 -19.71 -12.44
CA LYS A 347 18.53 -20.29 -11.18
C LYS A 347 18.75 -19.27 -10.06
N LEU A 348 17.68 -18.58 -9.68
CA LEU A 348 17.68 -17.62 -8.59
C LEU A 348 17.74 -18.34 -7.24
N ALA A 349 18.54 -17.83 -6.32
CA ALA A 349 18.58 -18.31 -4.94
C ALA A 349 17.53 -17.62 -4.06
N ARG A 350 17.22 -16.35 -4.33
CA ARG A 350 16.23 -15.55 -3.58
C ARG A 350 15.49 -14.57 -4.48
N ILE A 351 14.21 -14.35 -4.17
CA ILE A 351 13.40 -13.29 -4.78
C ILE A 351 12.76 -12.45 -3.67
N HIS A 352 13.07 -11.16 -3.66
CA HIS A 352 12.34 -10.14 -2.90
C HIS A 352 11.17 -9.66 -3.77
N MET A 353 9.95 -10.12 -3.45
CA MET A 353 8.80 -10.02 -4.34
C MET A 353 7.78 -8.98 -3.86
N ASP A 354 7.22 -8.24 -4.81
CA ASP A 354 6.00 -7.46 -4.60
C ASP A 354 4.82 -8.40 -4.39
N ASN A 355 4.18 -8.28 -3.23
CA ASN A 355 3.04 -9.10 -2.89
C ASN A 355 1.86 -8.28 -2.35
N THR A 356 1.78 -7.01 -2.78
CA THR A 356 0.76 -6.03 -2.39
C THR A 356 -0.68 -6.57 -2.46
N TYR A 357 -0.97 -7.51 -3.36
CA TYR A 357 -2.32 -8.06 -3.57
C TYR A 357 -2.48 -9.56 -3.26
N PHE A 358 -1.48 -10.23 -2.65
CA PHE A 358 -1.56 -11.70 -2.43
C PHE A 358 -2.72 -12.11 -1.51
N SER A 359 -3.14 -11.23 -0.58
CA SER A 359 -4.21 -11.47 0.38
C SER A 359 -5.58 -10.92 -0.03
N LEU A 360 -5.70 -10.33 -1.23
CA LEU A 360 -6.94 -9.75 -1.72
C LEU A 360 -7.64 -10.71 -2.68
N ASP A 361 -8.77 -11.29 -2.24
CA ASP A 361 -9.70 -12.06 -3.08
C ASP A 361 -10.60 -11.10 -3.89
N GLN A 362 -9.97 -10.16 -4.60
CA GLN A 362 -10.64 -9.13 -5.38
C GLN A 362 -10.55 -9.45 -6.87
N ASN A 363 -11.69 -9.41 -7.56
CA ASN A 363 -11.75 -9.39 -9.02
C ASN A 363 -11.26 -8.02 -9.50
N ILE A 364 -9.95 -7.84 -9.56
CA ILE A 364 -9.32 -6.68 -10.18
C ILE A 364 -9.69 -6.73 -11.67
N LEU A 365 -10.38 -5.69 -12.17
CA LEU A 365 -10.68 -5.59 -13.59
C LEU A 365 -9.36 -5.54 -14.37
N GLN A 366 -9.27 -6.31 -15.45
CA GLN A 366 -8.13 -6.21 -16.38
C GLN A 366 -8.01 -4.75 -16.86
N LEU A 367 -6.81 -4.18 -16.79
CA LEU A 367 -6.57 -2.76 -17.06
C LEU A 367 -7.13 -2.34 -18.43
N ASP A 368 -7.00 -3.18 -19.45
CA ASP A 368 -7.54 -2.91 -20.79
C ASP A 368 -9.06 -2.69 -20.75
N HIS A 369 -9.78 -3.50 -19.97
CA HIS A 369 -11.21 -3.37 -19.82
C HIS A 369 -11.59 -2.11 -19.02
N ALA A 370 -10.86 -1.81 -17.94
CA ALA A 370 -11.09 -0.60 -17.14
C ALA A 370 -10.80 0.68 -17.95
N ARG A 371 -9.73 0.67 -18.74
CA ARG A 371 -9.34 1.72 -19.68
C ARG A 371 -10.40 1.94 -20.76
N ASP A 372 -10.86 0.88 -21.41
CA ASP A 372 -11.87 0.97 -22.46
C ASP A 372 -13.20 1.48 -21.90
N LEU A 373 -13.57 1.02 -20.70
CA LEU A 373 -14.76 1.50 -19.99
C LEU A 373 -14.65 2.98 -19.61
N LEU A 374 -13.47 3.42 -19.15
CA LEU A 374 -13.16 4.82 -18.85
C LEU A 374 -13.35 5.71 -20.08
N ILE A 375 -12.69 5.34 -21.19
CA ILE A 375 -12.78 6.08 -22.46
C ILE A 375 -14.24 6.13 -22.92
N GLN A 376 -14.94 5.00 -22.91
CA GLN A 376 -16.35 4.92 -23.31
C GLN A 376 -17.23 5.82 -22.41
N ASN A 377 -16.97 5.89 -21.12
CA ASN A 377 -17.70 6.79 -20.21
C ASN A 377 -17.49 8.26 -20.58
N ILE A 378 -16.25 8.67 -20.85
CA ILE A 378 -15.93 10.04 -21.27
C ILE A 378 -16.62 10.39 -22.58
N GLU A 379 -16.61 9.50 -23.57
CA GLU A 379 -17.21 9.76 -24.88
C GLU A 379 -18.74 9.76 -24.87
N SER A 380 -19.35 8.76 -24.22
CA SER A 380 -20.79 8.49 -24.36
C SER A 380 -21.65 9.14 -23.28
N ARG A 381 -21.18 9.18 -22.04
CA ARG A 381 -21.96 9.70 -20.91
C ARG A 381 -21.69 11.18 -20.63
N HIS A 382 -20.48 11.65 -20.94
CA HIS A 382 -20.04 13.00 -20.61
C HIS A 382 -19.48 13.80 -21.80
N PRO A 383 -20.13 13.80 -22.98
CA PRO A 383 -19.61 14.43 -24.21
C PRO A 383 -19.41 15.95 -24.09
N ASP A 384 -20.14 16.61 -23.18
CA ASP A 384 -20.23 18.07 -23.02
C ASP A 384 -19.78 18.57 -21.63
N LYS A 385 -19.25 17.67 -20.78
CA LYS A 385 -18.75 17.99 -19.44
C LYS A 385 -17.23 18.10 -19.42
N ASN A 386 -16.72 19.03 -18.62
CA ASN A 386 -15.30 19.05 -18.29
C ASN A 386 -14.96 17.81 -17.46
N ILE A 387 -13.80 17.21 -17.70
CA ILE A 387 -13.34 16.02 -17.01
C ILE A 387 -12.16 16.40 -16.11
N ILE A 388 -12.27 16.07 -14.83
CA ILE A 388 -11.21 16.25 -13.83
C ILE A 388 -10.71 14.87 -13.42
N ILE A 389 -9.41 14.63 -13.53
CA ILE A 389 -8.77 13.36 -13.18
C ILE A 389 -7.72 13.62 -12.09
N PRO A 390 -8.02 13.33 -10.81
CA PRO A 390 -7.04 13.47 -9.74
C PRO A 390 -5.96 12.39 -9.86
N LEU A 391 -4.69 12.78 -10.02
CA LEU A 391 -3.54 11.86 -10.06
C LEU A 391 -2.34 12.41 -9.25
N HIS A 392 -1.43 11.53 -8.85
CA HIS A 392 -0.14 11.90 -8.27
C HIS A 392 0.81 12.49 -9.34
N ARG A 393 2.04 12.82 -8.96
CA ARG A 393 3.05 13.41 -9.86
C ARG A 393 3.60 12.44 -10.90
N LEU A 394 3.64 11.14 -10.58
CA LEU A 394 4.13 10.04 -11.40
C LEU A 394 3.13 8.88 -11.32
N GLY A 395 3.06 8.06 -12.37
CA GLY A 395 2.18 6.90 -12.47
C GLY A 395 1.00 7.16 -13.42
N ARG A 396 0.46 6.09 -14.00
CA ARG A 396 -0.66 6.08 -14.97
C ARG A 396 -0.39 6.74 -16.33
N GLU A 397 0.87 6.88 -16.74
CA GLU A 397 1.24 7.51 -18.01
C GLU A 397 0.65 6.76 -19.23
N SER A 398 0.65 5.43 -19.23
CA SER A 398 0.06 4.61 -20.30
C SER A 398 -1.45 4.78 -20.44
N LEU A 399 -2.15 4.99 -19.32
CA LEU A 399 -3.58 5.27 -19.29
C LEU A 399 -3.87 6.66 -19.86
N ILE A 400 -3.10 7.67 -19.45
CA ILE A 400 -3.21 9.03 -20.00
C ILE A 400 -2.97 9.02 -21.51
N GLU A 401 -1.92 8.32 -21.96
CA GLU A 401 -1.64 8.17 -23.38
C GLU A 401 -2.82 7.56 -24.13
N SER A 402 -3.40 6.50 -23.58
CA SER A 402 -4.56 5.82 -24.18
C SER A 402 -5.78 6.74 -24.28
N ILE A 403 -6.03 7.57 -23.26
CA ILE A 403 -7.11 8.56 -23.28
C ILE A 403 -6.85 9.61 -24.37
N VAL A 404 -5.63 10.15 -24.46
CA VAL A 404 -5.29 11.14 -25.50
C VAL A 404 -5.38 10.54 -26.89
N GLN A 405 -4.90 9.32 -27.10
CA GLN A 405 -4.95 8.64 -28.39
C GLN A 405 -6.40 8.34 -28.82
N ALA A 406 -7.23 7.87 -27.90
CA ALA A 406 -8.62 7.52 -28.20
C ALA A 406 -9.49 8.75 -28.47
N LEU A 407 -9.40 9.76 -27.60
CA LEU A 407 -10.24 10.97 -27.71
C LEU A 407 -9.69 11.99 -28.71
N ASN A 408 -8.38 11.96 -28.97
CA ASN A 408 -7.64 12.98 -29.73
C ASN A 408 -7.84 14.40 -29.17
N GLU A 409 -7.99 14.51 -27.85
CA GLU A 409 -8.17 15.76 -27.09
C GLU A 409 -6.95 16.01 -26.18
N PRO A 410 -6.53 17.26 -25.98
CA PRO A 410 -5.43 17.57 -25.06
C PRO A 410 -5.86 17.38 -23.60
N ILE A 411 -4.96 16.81 -22.79
CA ILE A 411 -5.10 16.74 -21.33
C ILE A 411 -4.23 17.82 -20.69
N LEU A 412 -4.85 18.71 -19.92
CA LEU A 412 -4.17 19.73 -19.14
C LEU A 412 -3.55 19.07 -17.90
N MET A 413 -2.33 19.46 -17.53
CA MET A 413 -1.63 18.92 -16.36
C MET A 413 -1.09 20.05 -15.50
N PHE A 414 -1.04 19.82 -14.19
CA PHE A 414 -0.34 20.73 -13.28
C PHE A 414 1.17 20.73 -13.54
N LYS A 415 1.84 21.81 -13.11
CA LYS A 415 3.20 22.17 -13.50
C LYS A 415 4.21 21.01 -13.35
N ALA A 416 4.30 20.42 -12.16
CA ALA A 416 5.29 19.38 -11.88
C ALA A 416 5.08 18.12 -12.74
N ARG A 417 3.83 17.68 -12.92
CA ARG A 417 3.53 16.53 -13.79
C ARG A 417 3.82 16.82 -15.26
N LEU A 418 3.55 18.04 -15.71
CA LEU A 418 3.90 18.46 -17.07
C LEU A 418 5.42 18.45 -17.27
N GLU A 419 6.21 18.95 -16.30
CA GLU A 419 7.67 18.91 -16.33
C GLU A 419 8.21 17.48 -16.40
N ILE A 420 7.67 16.56 -15.60
CA ILE A 420 7.98 15.13 -15.66
C ILE A 420 7.63 14.54 -17.04
N ALA A 421 6.44 14.84 -17.57
CA ALA A 421 6.04 14.37 -18.90
C ALA A 421 7.00 14.86 -20.01
N ARG A 422 7.55 16.08 -19.89
CA ARG A 422 8.59 16.57 -20.83
C ARG A 422 9.86 15.74 -20.74
N ILE A 423 10.32 15.47 -19.53
CA ILE A 423 11.54 14.69 -19.29
C ILE A 423 11.38 13.28 -19.87
N LEU A 424 10.20 12.67 -19.68
CA LEU A 424 9.87 11.34 -20.20
C LEU A 424 9.61 11.31 -21.72
N ASN A 425 9.64 12.46 -22.41
CA ASN A 425 9.17 12.60 -23.80
C ASN A 425 7.73 12.08 -24.01
N ALA A 426 6.91 12.14 -22.97
CA ALA A 426 5.50 11.72 -22.94
C ALA A 426 4.55 12.91 -23.14
N GLU A 427 5.01 14.01 -23.76
CA GLU A 427 4.13 15.11 -24.17
C GLU A 427 3.23 14.63 -25.31
N HIS A 428 2.03 14.17 -24.97
CA HIS A 428 1.08 13.69 -25.96
C HIS A 428 0.60 14.86 -26.85
N SER A 429 0.84 14.73 -28.15
CA SER A 429 0.49 15.72 -29.15
C SER A 429 -0.97 15.54 -29.59
N ALA A 430 -1.94 15.91 -28.77
CA ALA A 430 -3.33 15.93 -29.21
C ALA A 430 -3.50 16.92 -30.37
N VAL A 431 -4.13 16.47 -31.46
CA VAL A 431 -4.21 17.27 -32.70
C VAL A 431 -5.39 18.23 -32.67
N ARG A 432 -6.43 17.93 -31.88
CA ARG A 432 -7.70 18.66 -31.90
C ARG A 432 -8.10 19.15 -30.52
N LYS A 433 -8.03 20.46 -30.30
CA LYS A 433 -8.64 21.07 -29.13
C LYS A 433 -10.17 20.94 -29.21
N ASN A 434 -10.76 20.31 -28.20
CA ASN A 434 -12.21 20.33 -28.02
C ASN A 434 -12.63 21.71 -27.51
N THR A 435 -13.64 22.32 -28.14
CA THR A 435 -14.14 23.66 -27.78
C THR A 435 -15.30 23.62 -26.78
N ILE A 436 -15.81 22.42 -26.49
CA ILE A 436 -17.00 22.19 -25.65
C ILE A 436 -16.58 21.85 -24.21
N ARG A 437 -15.52 21.06 -24.03
CA ARG A 437 -15.00 20.61 -22.74
C ARG A 437 -13.48 20.65 -22.67
N ASN A 438 -12.96 20.63 -21.45
CA ASN A 438 -11.55 20.35 -21.16
C ASN A 438 -11.40 19.04 -20.39
N ILE A 439 -10.26 18.38 -20.55
CA ILE A 439 -9.80 17.28 -19.70
C ILE A 439 -8.58 17.77 -18.93
N GLU A 440 -8.61 17.67 -17.61
CA GLU A 440 -7.57 18.19 -16.73
C GLU A 440 -7.17 17.16 -15.66
N ILE A 441 -5.87 17.04 -15.45
CA ILE A 441 -5.27 16.32 -14.33
C ILE A 441 -4.92 17.32 -13.23
N VAL A 442 -5.49 17.08 -12.05
CA VAL A 442 -5.24 17.85 -10.82
C VAL A 442 -4.36 17.06 -9.86
N GLU A 443 -3.54 17.76 -9.06
CA GLU A 443 -2.65 17.12 -8.09
C GLU A 443 -3.50 16.53 -6.94
N LYS A 444 -3.57 15.19 -6.87
CA LYS A 444 -4.45 14.47 -5.94
C LYS A 444 -4.26 14.91 -4.48
N ASP A 445 -3.02 15.12 -4.06
CA ASP A 445 -2.65 15.41 -2.67
C ASP A 445 -3.05 16.83 -2.21
N THR A 446 -3.23 17.77 -3.15
CA THR A 446 -3.53 19.17 -2.85
C THR A 446 -4.91 19.62 -3.33
N TRP A 447 -5.63 18.74 -4.03
CA TRP A 447 -6.95 19.03 -4.58
C TRP A 447 -8.03 19.07 -3.49
N ASP A 448 -8.84 20.13 -3.49
CA ASP A 448 -9.83 20.43 -2.45
C ASP A 448 -11.20 19.79 -2.69
N TYR A 449 -11.28 18.85 -3.64
CA TYR A 449 -12.52 18.22 -4.11
C TYR A 449 -13.57 19.20 -4.63
N SER A 450 -13.16 20.43 -5.00
CA SER A 450 -14.07 21.37 -5.64
C SER A 450 -14.40 20.91 -7.07
N VAL A 451 -15.69 20.63 -7.30
CA VAL A 451 -16.20 20.20 -8.60
C VAL A 451 -17.06 21.33 -9.19
N PRO A 452 -16.61 22.00 -10.28
CA PRO A 452 -17.43 23.00 -10.96
C PRO A 452 -18.74 22.40 -11.51
N GLU A 453 -19.80 23.20 -11.61
CA GLU A 453 -21.15 22.74 -12.01
C GLU A 453 -21.22 22.03 -13.37
N ASN A 454 -20.30 22.30 -14.31
CA ASN A 454 -20.20 21.63 -15.61
C ASN A 454 -19.04 20.64 -15.71
N SER A 455 -18.62 20.09 -14.57
CA SER A 455 -17.52 19.15 -14.49
C SER A 455 -17.96 17.80 -13.93
N VAL A 456 -17.21 16.78 -14.31
CA VAL A 456 -17.30 15.41 -13.83
C VAL A 456 -15.92 15.01 -13.36
N VAL A 457 -15.86 14.38 -12.20
CA VAL A 457 -14.60 13.85 -11.67
C VAL A 457 -14.54 12.38 -12.03
N ILE A 458 -13.43 11.99 -12.63
CA ILE A 458 -13.09 10.59 -12.80
C ILE A 458 -11.97 10.28 -11.83
N ASN A 459 -12.35 9.65 -10.71
CA ASN A 459 -11.39 9.18 -9.74
C ASN A 459 -10.86 7.82 -10.20
N ILE A 460 -9.56 7.76 -10.40
CA ILE A 460 -8.84 6.52 -10.74
C ILE A 460 -8.18 6.06 -9.46
N SER A 461 -8.83 5.15 -8.72
CA SER A 461 -8.40 4.72 -7.39
C SER A 461 -7.79 3.31 -7.42
N MET A 462 -6.90 3.02 -6.46
CA MET A 462 -6.32 1.68 -6.27
C MET A 462 -7.14 0.81 -5.30
N ASN A 463 -8.03 1.41 -4.51
CA ASN A 463 -9.11 0.80 -3.71
C ASN A 463 -9.83 1.84 -2.81
N ASP A 464 -9.78 3.14 -3.14
CA ASP A 464 -10.40 4.19 -2.32
C ASP A 464 -11.89 4.30 -2.66
N CYS A 465 -12.70 3.31 -2.27
CA CYS A 465 -14.15 3.41 -2.39
C CYS A 465 -14.63 4.66 -1.66
N ILE A 466 -15.04 5.68 -2.41
CA ILE A 466 -15.82 6.77 -1.86
C ILE A 466 -17.15 6.15 -1.45
N VAL A 467 -17.49 6.24 -0.16
CA VAL A 467 -18.76 5.76 0.42
C VAL A 467 -19.91 6.12 -0.52
N GLU A 468 -20.69 5.11 -0.96
CA GLU A 468 -21.81 5.21 -1.92
C GLU A 468 -22.77 6.39 -1.62
N SER A 469 -22.82 6.87 -0.38
CA SER A 469 -23.57 8.04 0.05
C SER A 469 -23.14 9.40 -0.56
N GLN A 470 -21.98 9.51 -1.23
CA GLN A 470 -21.54 10.75 -1.90
C GLN A 470 -21.58 10.71 -3.44
N GLN A 471 -21.75 9.53 -4.05
CA GLN A 471 -21.70 9.35 -5.51
C GLN A 471 -22.84 10.08 -6.25
N GLU A 472 -24.03 10.23 -5.64
CA GLU A 472 -25.17 10.91 -6.27
C GLU A 472 -25.17 12.44 -6.09
N GLN A 473 -24.29 13.03 -5.26
CA GLN A 473 -24.29 14.47 -4.98
C GLN A 473 -23.21 15.28 -5.72
N LEU A 474 -22.14 14.65 -6.26
CA LEU A 474 -20.95 15.37 -6.75
C LEU A 474 -20.46 15.01 -8.18
N ASN A 475 -21.24 14.26 -8.99
CA ASN A 475 -20.84 13.82 -10.34
C ASN A 475 -19.45 13.14 -10.38
N ILE A 476 -19.18 12.23 -9.44
CA ILE A 476 -17.91 11.50 -9.36
C ILE A 476 -18.13 10.09 -9.89
N HIS A 477 -17.35 9.70 -10.91
CA HIS A 477 -17.27 8.33 -11.40
C HIS A 477 -15.97 7.70 -10.93
N GLU A 478 -16.08 6.55 -10.26
CA GLU A 478 -14.94 5.82 -9.76
C GLU A 478 -14.56 4.68 -10.71
N PHE A 479 -13.28 4.59 -11.03
CA PHE A 479 -12.69 3.50 -11.78
C PHE A 479 -11.56 2.89 -10.96
N VAL A 480 -11.69 1.62 -10.61
CA VAL A 480 -10.67 0.89 -9.88
C VAL A 480 -9.66 0.32 -10.89
N THR A 481 -8.41 0.76 -10.79
CA THR A 481 -7.29 0.25 -11.58
C THR A 481 -6.05 0.13 -10.70
N THR A 482 -5.21 -0.87 -10.89
CA THR A 482 -3.94 -1.04 -10.16
C THR A 482 -2.74 -1.00 -11.11
N ASP A 483 -1.62 -0.44 -10.66
CA ASP A 483 -0.32 -0.53 -11.34
C ASP A 483 0.46 -1.80 -10.89
N ASP A 484 -0.10 -2.54 -9.94
CA ASP A 484 0.51 -3.72 -9.34
C ASP A 484 -0.18 -5.01 -9.80
N GLN A 485 0.33 -6.16 -9.35
CA GLN A 485 -0.22 -7.45 -9.71
C GLN A 485 -1.54 -7.81 -9.06
N GLY A 486 -2.38 -8.53 -9.80
CA GLY A 486 -3.41 -9.38 -9.21
C GLY A 486 -2.83 -10.70 -8.69
N THR A 487 -3.59 -11.36 -7.83
CA THR A 487 -3.19 -12.62 -7.18
C THR A 487 -2.91 -13.74 -8.18
N SER A 488 -3.68 -13.83 -9.27
CA SER A 488 -3.50 -14.84 -10.31
C SER A 488 -2.20 -14.69 -11.11
N GLU A 489 -1.86 -13.47 -11.49
CA GLU A 489 -0.67 -13.14 -12.26
C GLU A 489 0.61 -13.35 -11.42
N SER A 490 0.52 -13.06 -10.13
CA SER A 490 1.60 -13.30 -9.16
C SER A 490 1.96 -14.78 -9.07
N LEU A 491 0.96 -15.68 -9.04
CA LEU A 491 1.17 -17.12 -8.99
C LEU A 491 1.79 -17.69 -10.26
N GLU A 492 1.54 -17.09 -11.44
CA GLU A 492 2.20 -17.51 -12.69
C GLU A 492 3.71 -17.24 -12.67
N VAL A 493 4.14 -16.11 -12.08
CA VAL A 493 5.56 -15.77 -11.91
C VAL A 493 6.26 -16.74 -10.97
N VAL A 494 5.62 -17.07 -9.85
CA VAL A 494 6.14 -18.06 -8.89
C VAL A 494 6.19 -19.46 -9.51
N ALA A 495 5.13 -19.88 -10.20
CA ALA A 495 5.06 -21.20 -10.84
C ALA A 495 6.11 -21.40 -11.95
N ALA A 496 6.56 -20.32 -12.60
CA ALA A 496 7.65 -20.38 -13.57
C ALA A 496 9.04 -20.67 -12.94
N ASN A 497 9.17 -20.57 -11.60
CA ASN A 497 10.44 -20.68 -10.87
C ASN A 497 10.33 -21.69 -9.71
N PRO A 498 10.56 -23.00 -9.95
CA PRO A 498 10.26 -24.06 -8.99
C PRO A 498 11.16 -24.15 -7.74
N ASP A 499 12.30 -23.45 -7.69
CA ASP A 499 13.19 -23.38 -6.51
C ASP A 499 12.96 -22.08 -5.69
N PHE A 500 11.76 -21.51 -5.78
CA PHE A 500 11.36 -20.26 -5.14
C PHE A 500 11.51 -20.28 -3.61
N GLN A 501 12.22 -19.29 -3.07
CA GLN A 501 12.12 -18.90 -1.65
C GLN A 501 11.49 -17.51 -1.57
N GLU A 502 10.31 -17.45 -0.95
CA GLU A 502 9.54 -16.22 -0.80
C GLU A 502 10.20 -15.29 0.22
N THR A 503 10.40 -14.02 -0.16
CA THR A 503 10.59 -12.94 0.82
C THR A 503 9.56 -11.85 0.50
N SER A 504 8.61 -11.69 1.42
CA SER A 504 7.34 -10.98 1.25
C SER A 504 7.43 -9.52 1.76
N LYS A 505 6.65 -8.60 1.17
CA LYS A 505 6.41 -7.24 1.72
C LYS A 505 5.28 -7.23 2.78
N SER A 506 4.45 -8.27 2.86
CA SER A 506 3.37 -8.44 3.82
C SER A 506 3.70 -9.51 4.88
N LEU A 507 3.04 -9.47 6.05
CA LEU A 507 3.28 -10.42 7.15
C LEU A 507 2.76 -11.84 6.86
N GLU A 508 1.98 -12.03 5.80
CA GLU A 508 1.42 -13.33 5.42
C GLU A 508 2.33 -13.98 4.39
N VAL A 509 3.16 -14.93 4.84
CA VAL A 509 3.76 -15.92 3.94
C VAL A 509 2.61 -16.68 3.32
N ALA A 510 2.39 -16.52 2.02
CA ALA A 510 1.51 -17.44 1.32
C ALA A 510 2.24 -18.78 1.33
N GLU A 511 1.80 -19.74 2.16
CA GLU A 511 2.16 -21.14 1.96
C GLU A 511 1.60 -21.57 0.59
N ILE A 512 2.35 -21.30 -0.48
CA ILE A 512 2.10 -21.89 -1.79
C ILE A 512 2.53 -23.34 -1.64
N GLU A 513 1.58 -24.20 -1.22
CA GLU A 513 1.71 -25.64 -1.37
C GLU A 513 1.94 -25.92 -2.87
N MET A 514 3.20 -26.06 -3.28
CA MET A 514 3.54 -26.74 -4.52
C MET A 514 3.13 -28.21 -4.36
N LYS A 515 1.84 -28.52 -4.57
CA LYS A 515 1.39 -29.87 -4.88
C LYS A 515 1.95 -30.23 -6.26
N GLY A 516 3.22 -30.60 -6.28
CA GLY A 516 3.81 -31.40 -7.34
C GLY A 516 3.07 -32.72 -7.39
N SER A 517 2.20 -32.88 -8.38
CA SER A 517 1.79 -34.21 -8.84
C SER A 517 1.68 -34.19 -10.36
N LEU A 518 2.76 -34.60 -11.01
CA LEU A 518 2.62 -35.35 -12.25
C LEU A 518 1.72 -36.55 -11.98
N ALA A 519 0.47 -36.54 -12.45
CA ALA A 519 -0.22 -37.75 -12.92
C ALA A 519 -1.63 -37.49 -13.49
N THR A 520 -1.75 -37.86 -14.77
CA THR A 520 -2.84 -38.68 -15.35
C THR A 520 -4.27 -38.13 -15.44
N LYS A 521 -4.70 -37.98 -16.72
CA LYS A 521 -6.04 -38.11 -17.33
C LYS A 521 -7.26 -37.45 -16.65
N PRO A 522 -8.16 -36.80 -17.43
CA PRO A 522 -9.38 -36.23 -16.89
C PRO A 522 -10.37 -37.33 -16.44
N PRO A 523 -11.12 -37.12 -15.34
CA PRO A 523 -12.22 -38.01 -14.97
C PRO A 523 -13.42 -37.82 -15.90
N ASN A 524 -13.96 -38.95 -16.35
CA ASN A 524 -15.24 -39.06 -17.02
C ASN A 524 -16.37 -38.46 -16.15
N LEU A 525 -17.18 -37.62 -16.78
CA LEU A 525 -18.53 -37.30 -16.33
C LEU A 525 -19.42 -38.55 -16.48
N LEU A 526 -20.24 -38.75 -15.45
CA LEU A 526 -21.20 -39.83 -15.28
C LEU A 526 -22.18 -39.95 -16.47
N GLU A 527 -22.35 -41.18 -16.93
CA GLU A 527 -23.51 -41.63 -17.69
C GLU A 527 -24.73 -41.73 -16.77
N GLU A 528 -25.89 -41.31 -17.29
CA GLU A 528 -27.21 -41.94 -17.22
C GLU A 528 -28.18 -40.96 -17.95
N THR A 529 -28.96 -41.27 -18.98
CA THR A 529 -29.51 -42.52 -19.52
C THR A 529 -29.97 -42.34 -20.99
N SER A 530 -30.16 -43.50 -21.64
CA SER A 530 -31.15 -43.84 -22.67
C SER A 530 -30.96 -43.38 -24.12
N ASP A 531 -30.57 -44.36 -24.94
CA ASP A 531 -31.42 -45.01 -25.94
C ASP A 531 -30.90 -45.02 -27.40
N THR A 532 -30.67 -46.28 -27.84
CA THR A 532 -30.76 -46.83 -29.20
C THR A 532 -29.70 -46.47 -30.25
N GLY A 533 -29.05 -47.52 -30.78
CA GLY A 533 -28.54 -47.51 -32.16
C GLY A 533 -27.25 -48.27 -32.40
N PHE A 534 -27.36 -49.59 -32.59
CA PHE A 534 -26.35 -50.48 -33.19
C PHE A 534 -25.74 -49.91 -34.50
N CYS A 535 -24.42 -50.02 -34.68
CA CYS A 535 -23.76 -50.98 -35.59
C CYS A 535 -22.25 -50.68 -35.77
N GLU A 536 -21.50 -51.77 -35.87
CA GLU A 536 -20.06 -51.92 -36.07
C GLU A 536 -19.56 -51.33 -37.41
N GLU A 537 -18.30 -50.87 -37.47
CA GLU A 537 -17.28 -51.51 -38.31
C GLU A 537 -15.88 -50.86 -38.19
N SER A 538 -14.90 -51.75 -38.29
CA SER A 538 -13.45 -51.60 -38.23
C SER A 538 -12.83 -50.78 -39.38
N GLY A 539 -11.69 -50.13 -39.12
CA GLY A 539 -10.83 -49.60 -40.19
C GLY A 539 -9.51 -48.98 -39.70
N SER A 540 -8.43 -49.75 -39.80
CA SER A 540 -7.02 -49.36 -39.61
C SER A 540 -6.47 -48.58 -40.80
N VAL A 541 -5.71 -47.48 -40.61
CA VAL A 541 -4.66 -47.01 -41.56
C VAL A 541 -3.54 -46.25 -40.81
N GLN A 542 -2.31 -46.49 -41.30
CA GLN A 542 -0.98 -46.10 -40.83
C GLN A 542 -0.57 -44.64 -41.11
N MET A 543 0.51 -44.23 -40.42
CA MET A 543 1.23 -42.95 -40.47
C MET A 543 1.96 -42.65 -41.80
N GLU A 544 2.11 -41.35 -42.11
CA GLU A 544 3.27 -40.76 -42.82
C GLU A 544 3.61 -39.35 -42.27
N PRO A 545 4.88 -38.90 -42.31
CA PRO A 545 5.34 -37.59 -41.80
C PRO A 545 5.61 -36.55 -42.92
N PRO A 546 5.58 -35.23 -42.65
CA PRO A 546 5.94 -34.24 -43.65
C PRO A 546 7.40 -33.74 -43.54
N ARG A 547 8.14 -34.02 -44.62
CA ARG A 547 9.01 -33.18 -45.46
C ARG A 547 9.70 -31.91 -44.90
N LYS A 548 11.03 -31.88 -45.11
CA LYS A 548 11.90 -30.68 -45.13
C LYS A 548 11.82 -29.92 -46.47
N LYS A 549 11.93 -28.58 -46.41
CA LYS A 549 12.98 -27.70 -47.04
C LYS A 549 12.41 -26.35 -47.49
N GLY A 550 13.11 -25.28 -47.12
CA GLY A 550 13.05 -23.97 -47.78
C GLY A 550 13.98 -22.95 -47.12
N LYS A 551 15.23 -22.88 -47.60
CA LYS A 551 16.18 -21.78 -47.34
C LYS A 551 15.77 -20.59 -48.21
N PHE A 552 15.90 -19.35 -47.74
CA PHE A 552 16.48 -18.24 -48.50
C PHE A 552 17.05 -17.18 -47.57
N GLN A 553 18.22 -16.65 -47.97
CA GLN A 553 19.12 -15.76 -47.25
C GLN A 553 18.78 -14.27 -47.47
N ASN A 554 19.25 -13.44 -46.53
CA ASN A 554 19.80 -12.08 -46.67
C ASN A 554 19.14 -11.07 -47.61
N LEU A 555 18.82 -9.89 -47.06
CA LEU A 555 19.33 -8.62 -47.59
C LEU A 555 19.34 -7.53 -46.50
N GLN A 556 20.52 -6.96 -46.26
CA GLN A 556 20.74 -5.69 -45.56
C GLN A 556 20.67 -4.52 -46.56
N GLU A 557 20.46 -3.32 -45.98
CA GLU A 557 20.82 -1.97 -46.45
C GLU A 557 19.74 -1.05 -47.06
N LYS A 558 19.45 0.00 -46.25
CA LYS A 558 19.42 1.46 -46.52
C LYS A 558 18.66 2.03 -47.73
N ILE A 559 17.86 3.08 -47.44
CA ILE A 559 17.74 4.43 -48.08
C ILE A 559 16.54 5.13 -47.37
N MET A 560 16.71 6.19 -46.55
CA MET A 560 16.81 7.65 -46.83
C MET A 560 15.67 8.26 -47.67
N HIS A 561 14.99 9.27 -47.09
CA HIS A 561 13.91 10.14 -47.62
C HIS A 561 12.55 9.42 -47.83
N ILE A 562 11.42 9.85 -47.27
CA ILE A 562 10.82 11.19 -47.10
C ILE A 562 10.08 11.27 -45.76
#